data_AF-A0A7V5ELS0-F1
#
_entry.id   AF-A0A7V5ELS0-F1
#
_cell.length_a   1.000
_cell.length_b   1.000
_cell.length_c   1.000
_cell.angle_alpha   90.00
_cell.angle_beta   90.00
_cell.angle_gamma   90.00
#
_symmetry.space_group_name_H-M   'P 1'
#
loop_
_entity.id
_entity.type
_entity.pdbx_description
1 polymer ?
#
loop_
_entity_poly.entity_id
_entity_poly.type
_entity_poly.pdbx_seq_one_letter_code
_entity_poly.pdbx_strand_id
1 'polypeptide(L)'
;MTKFYQKNNLQLGIGIGLLLPLLVYFLLHGIYAILEQNGHLANSISVEFRQRTIALLAIAIDVIPMRYYQKNRFWVDTMRGVTIAMAVLAFTWMIYFVPGIFGH
;
A
#
# COMPACT_ATOMS: atom_id res chain seq x y z
N MET A 1 -37.85 -8.37 -6.56
CA MET A 1 -36.79 -8.13 -5.54
C MET A 1 -35.45 -8.57 -6.12
N THR A 2 -34.82 -7.71 -6.91
CA THR A 2 -33.52 -7.99 -7.55
C THR A 2 -32.38 -7.67 -6.58
N LYS A 3 -31.63 -8.71 -6.22
CA LYS A 3 -30.51 -8.74 -5.27
C LYS A 3 -29.22 -8.13 -5.87
N PHE A 4 -29.31 -6.94 -6.46
CA PHE A 4 -28.13 -6.20 -6.92
C PHE A 4 -27.78 -5.14 -5.89
N TYR A 5 -26.49 -5.03 -5.53
CA TYR A 5 -25.90 -4.02 -4.63
C TYR A 5 -25.79 -4.32 -3.12
N GLN A 6 -25.50 -5.56 -2.72
CA GLN A 6 -24.65 -5.78 -1.54
C GLN A 6 -23.17 -5.80 -2.00
N LYS A 7 -22.65 -4.64 -2.42
CA LYS A 7 -21.22 -4.47 -2.76
C LYS A 7 -20.32 -4.28 -1.52
N ASN A 8 -20.91 -4.32 -0.32
CA ASN A 8 -20.16 -4.25 0.93
C ASN A 8 -19.67 -5.66 1.31
N ASN A 9 -18.53 -6.08 0.75
CA ASN A 9 -17.93 -7.38 1.04
C ASN A 9 -16.52 -7.21 1.58
N LEU A 10 -16.20 -7.93 2.64
CA LEU A 10 -14.88 -7.98 3.25
C LEU A 10 -13.79 -8.34 2.22
N GLN A 11 -14.09 -9.32 1.36
CA GLN A 11 -13.18 -9.80 0.31
C GLN A 11 -12.83 -8.71 -0.71
N LEU A 12 -13.78 -7.85 -1.07
CA LEU A 12 -13.51 -6.71 -1.96
C LEU A 12 -12.56 -5.72 -1.28
N GLY A 13 -12.78 -5.45 0.01
CA GLY A 13 -11.89 -4.59 0.80
C GLY A 13 -10.46 -5.14 0.86
N ILE A 14 -10.31 -6.44 1.12
CA ILE A 14 -9.00 -7.10 1.14
C ILE A 14 -8.33 -7.01 -0.24
N GLY A 15 -9.07 -7.28 -1.31
CA GLY A 15 -8.54 -7.18 -2.68
C GLY A 15 -8.04 -5.78 -3.00
N ILE A 16 -8.81 -4.75 -2.65
CA ILE A 16 -8.42 -3.35 -2.85
C ILE A 16 -7.18 -3.00 -2.03
N GLY A 17 -7.16 -3.35 -0.73
CA GLY A 17 -6.03 -3.06 0.16
C GLY A 17 -4.76 -3.87 -0.10
N LEU A 18 -4.79 -4.85 -1.01
CA LEU A 18 -3.58 -5.55 -1.48
C LEU A 18 -3.15 -5.08 -2.85
N LEU A 19 -4.10 -4.95 -3.78
CA LEU A 19 -3.79 -4.57 -5.16
C LEU A 19 -3.36 -3.10 -5.27
N LEU A 20 -4.00 -2.20 -4.53
CA LEU A 20 -3.69 -0.78 -4.63
C LEU A 20 -2.26 -0.48 -4.15
N PRO A 21 -1.80 -0.94 -2.99
CA PRO A 21 -0.39 -0.79 -2.59
C PRO A 21 0.57 -1.43 -3.58
N LEU A 22 0.26 -2.62 -4.11
CA LEU A 22 1.13 -3.30 -5.06
C LEU A 22 1.33 -2.49 -6.35
N LEU A 23 0.24 -1.95 -6.91
CA LEU A 23 0.30 -1.09 -8.09
C LEU A 23 1.11 0.18 -7.84
N VAL A 24 0.92 0.82 -6.68
CA VAL A 24 1.65 2.03 -6.30
C VAL A 24 3.12 1.73 -6.07
N TYR A 25 3.46 0.59 -5.47
CA TYR A 25 4.85 0.15 -5.31
C TYR A 25 5.55 0.05 -6.66
N PHE A 26 4.98 -0.68 -7.62
CA PHE A 26 5.56 -0.80 -8.96
C PHE A 26 5.63 0.53 -9.70
N LEU A 27 4.61 1.37 -9.58
CA LEU A 27 4.58 2.70 -10.20
C LEU A 27 5.69 3.59 -9.65
N LEU A 28 5.84 3.68 -8.32
CA LEU A 28 6.91 4.46 -7.70
C LEU A 28 8.29 3.92 -8.09
N HIS A 29 8.47 2.60 -8.08
CA HIS A 29 9.73 2.00 -8.48
C HIS A 29 10.08 2.28 -9.95
N GLY A 30 9.08 2.26 -10.83
CA GLY A 30 9.22 2.61 -12.25
C GLY A 30 9.60 4.08 -12.46
N ILE A 31 8.94 5.00 -11.73
CA ILE A 31 9.31 6.42 -11.74
C ILE A 31 10.76 6.61 -11.31
N TYR A 32 11.18 5.95 -10.23
CA TYR A 32 12.56 5.99 -9.76
C TYR A 32 13.55 5.47 -10.81
N ALA A 33 13.25 4.35 -11.47
CA ALA A 33 14.10 3.80 -12.52
C ALA A 33 14.26 4.76 -13.71
N ILE A 34 13.20 5.45 -14.12
CA ILE A 34 13.25 6.46 -15.18
C ILE A 34 14.08 7.68 -14.74
N LEU A 35 13.92 8.14 -13.50
CA LEU A 35 14.69 9.27 -12.98
C LEU A 35 16.19 8.94 -12.85
N GLU A 36 16.52 7.71 -12.45
CA GLU A 36 17.89 7.19 -12.34
C GLU A 36 18.56 7.14 -13.72
N GLN A 37 17.87 6.61 -14.74
CA GLN A 37 18.38 6.55 -16.12
C GLN A 37 18.63 7.94 -16.72
N ASN A 38 17.83 8.93 -16.35
CA ASN A 38 17.99 10.31 -16.82
C ASN A 38 18.98 11.13 -15.97
N GLY A 39 19.67 10.52 -15.01
CA GLY A 39 20.70 11.17 -14.19
C GLY A 39 20.16 12.19 -13.17
N HIS A 40 18.85 12.20 -12.91
CA HIS A 40 18.21 13.16 -12.00
C HIS A 40 18.29 12.76 -10.51
N LEU A 41 18.76 11.54 -10.21
CA LEU A 41 18.87 11.04 -8.84
C LEU A 41 20.33 11.03 -8.39
N ALA A 42 20.58 11.62 -7.22
CA ALA A 42 21.86 11.49 -6.54
C ALA A 42 22.00 10.05 -6.00
N ASN A 43 23.10 9.37 -6.36
CA ASN A 43 23.48 8.04 -5.85
C ASN A 43 23.76 8.03 -4.32
N SER A 44 23.51 9.13 -3.61
CA SER A 44 23.77 9.27 -2.17
C SER A 44 22.73 8.57 -1.30
N ILE A 45 21.53 8.29 -1.82
CA ILE A 45 20.52 7.53 -1.08
C ILE A 45 20.76 6.03 -1.31
N SER A 46 20.95 5.27 -0.22
CA SER A 46 21.14 3.83 -0.32
C SER A 46 19.91 3.14 -0.93
N VAL A 47 20.17 2.12 -1.76
CA VAL A 47 19.11 1.32 -2.41
C VAL A 47 18.14 0.74 -1.38
N GLU A 48 18.68 0.30 -0.24
CA GLU A 48 17.94 -0.17 0.93
C GLU A 48 16.97 0.89 1.48
N PHE A 49 17.45 2.12 1.71
CA PHE A 49 16.61 3.21 2.24
C PHE A 49 15.49 3.57 1.25
N ARG A 50 15.82 3.58 -0.04
CA ARG A 50 14.86 3.84 -1.13
C ARG A 50 13.75 2.77 -1.15
N GLN A 51 14.10 1.49 -1.14
CA GLN A 51 13.12 0.39 -1.15
C GLN A 51 12.22 0.42 0.09
N ARG A 52 12.79 0.64 1.28
CA ARG A 52 12.05 0.76 2.54
C ARG A 52 11.01 1.88 2.48
N THR A 53 11.40 3.05 2.00
CA THR A 53 10.54 4.24 1.90
C THR A 53 9.43 4.05 0.86
N ILE A 54 9.76 3.52 -0.32
CA ILE A 54 8.78 3.25 -1.38
C ILE A 54 7.73 2.26 -0.89
N ALA A 55 8.14 1.19 -0.19
CA ALA A 55 7.22 0.21 0.34
C ALA A 55 6.26 0.81 1.40
N LEU A 56 6.76 1.67 2.30
CA LEU A 56 5.89 2.37 3.26
C LEU A 56 4.90 3.32 2.57
N LEU A 57 5.36 4.10 1.58
CA LEU A 57 4.50 5.00 0.81
C LEU A 57 3.41 4.23 0.06
N ALA A 58 3.76 3.08 -0.51
CA ALA A 58 2.82 2.21 -1.17
C ALA A 58 1.75 1.68 -0.21
N ILE A 59 2.12 1.23 0.99
CA ILE A 59 1.15 0.79 2.01
C ILE A 59 0.28 1.95 2.50
N ALA A 60 0.86 3.15 2.68
CA ALA A 60 0.15 4.33 3.14
C ALA A 60 -0.95 4.80 2.18
N ILE A 61 -0.91 4.39 0.90
CA ILE A 61 -1.94 4.78 -0.08
C ILE A 61 -3.34 4.28 0.29
N ASP A 62 -3.44 3.19 1.06
CA ASP A 62 -4.72 2.62 1.50
C ASP A 62 -5.54 3.55 2.39
N VAL A 63 -4.91 4.60 2.94
CA VAL A 63 -5.62 5.67 3.64
C VAL A 63 -6.60 6.40 2.72
N ILE A 64 -6.32 6.48 1.42
CA ILE A 64 -7.21 7.12 0.43
C ILE A 64 -8.56 6.39 0.31
N PRO A 65 -8.61 5.09 -0.05
CA PRO A 65 -9.87 4.34 -0.07
C PRO A 65 -10.51 4.28 1.32
N MET A 66 -9.72 4.21 2.41
CA MET A 66 -10.26 4.20 3.77
C MET A 66 -11.02 5.49 4.09
N ARG A 67 -10.49 6.66 3.71
CA ARG A 67 -11.17 7.96 3.89
C ARG A 67 -12.42 8.07 3.01
N TYR A 68 -12.39 7.52 1.79
CA TYR A 68 -13.55 7.47 0.91
C TYR A 68 -14.68 6.61 1.51
N TYR A 69 -14.37 5.39 1.99
CA TYR A 69 -15.36 4.51 2.61
C TYR A 69 -15.86 5.03 3.96
N GLN A 70 -15.02 5.72 4.73
CA GLN A 70 -15.46 6.35 5.98
C GLN A 70 -16.55 7.41 5.76
N LYS A 71 -16.48 8.17 4.65
CA LYS A 71 -17.54 9.11 4.26
C LYS A 71 -18.82 8.39 3.84
N ASN A 72 -18.69 7.20 3.26
CA ASN A 72 -19.79 6.37 2.78
C ASN A 72 -20.10 5.22 3.77
N ARG A 73 -20.85 5.54 4.84
CA ARG A 73 -21.25 4.63 5.95
C ARG A 73 -21.84 3.27 5.53
N PHE A 74 -22.23 3.07 4.28
CA PHE A 74 -22.73 1.80 3.75
C PHE A 74 -21.64 0.74 3.48
N TRP A 75 -20.35 1.09 3.56
CA TRP A 75 -19.22 0.23 3.13
C TRP A 75 -18.34 -0.26 4.28
N VAL A 76 -18.95 -0.57 5.43
CA VAL A 76 -18.22 -0.90 6.67
C VAL A 76 -17.35 -2.15 6.53
N ASP A 77 -17.85 -3.22 5.91
CA ASP A 77 -17.08 -4.47 5.77
C ASP A 77 -15.95 -4.33 4.75
N THR A 78 -16.17 -3.56 3.68
CA THR A 78 -15.14 -3.24 2.69
C THR A 78 -14.03 -2.41 3.35
N MET A 79 -14.39 -1.40 4.15
CA MET A 79 -13.43 -0.60 4.92
C MET A 79 -12.60 -1.49 5.87
N ARG A 80 -13.25 -2.40 6.62
CA ARG A 80 -12.55 -3.36 7.48
C ARG A 80 -11.59 -4.25 6.70
N GLY A 81 -11.98 -4.70 5.51
CA GLY A 81 -11.13 -5.50 4.63
C GLY A 81 -9.87 -4.75 4.20
N VAL A 82 -10.00 -3.48 3.80
CA VAL A 82 -8.84 -2.62 3.47
C VAL A 82 -7.94 -2.45 4.68
N THR A 83 -8.49 -2.16 5.87
CA THR A 83 -7.70 -2.00 7.09
C THR A 83 -6.94 -3.27 7.47
N ILE A 84 -7.58 -4.45 7.34
CA ILE A 84 -6.93 -5.74 7.61
C ILE A 84 -5.78 -5.98 6.61
N ALA A 85 -6.00 -5.74 5.31
CA ALA A 85 -4.96 -5.88 4.30
C ALA A 85 -3.78 -4.93 4.55
N MET A 86 -4.06 -3.65 4.82
CA MET A 86 -3.06 -2.65 5.15
C MET A 86 -2.25 -3.05 6.40
N ALA A 87 -2.91 -3.57 7.44
CA ALA A 87 -2.24 -4.05 8.64
C ALA A 87 -1.32 -5.24 8.33
N VAL A 88 -1.79 -6.23 7.56
CA VAL A 88 -0.98 -7.38 7.14
C VAL A 88 0.24 -6.96 6.33
N LEU A 89 0.08 -6.01 5.40
CA LEU A 89 1.20 -5.47 4.63
C LEU A 89 2.20 -4.72 5.53
N ALA A 90 1.71 -3.91 6.47
CA ALA A 90 2.57 -3.21 7.43
C ALA A 90 3.34 -4.18 8.34
N PHE A 91 2.68 -5.23 8.84
CA PHE A 91 3.35 -6.28 9.62
C PHE A 91 4.39 -7.04 8.79
N THR A 92 4.07 -7.39 7.54
CA THR A 92 5.02 -8.02 6.61
C THR A 92 6.23 -7.12 6.37
N TRP A 93 5.99 -5.82 6.14
CA TRP A 93 7.04 -4.83 5.98
C TRP A 93 7.94 -4.75 7.22
N MET A 94 7.35 -4.74 8.43
CA MET A 94 8.13 -4.73 9.66
C MET A 94 9.02 -5.96 9.74
N ILE A 95 8.50 -7.17 9.57
CA ILE A 95 9.30 -8.41 9.68
C ILE A 95 10.45 -8.42 8.68
N TYR A 96 10.24 -7.90 7.47
CA TYR A 96 11.26 -7.90 6.42
C TYR A 96 12.34 -6.83 6.63
N PHE A 97 11.96 -5.60 7.01
CA PHE A 97 12.89 -4.46 7.04
C PHE A 97 13.41 -4.10 8.43
N VAL A 98 12.69 -4.40 9.52
CA VAL A 98 13.10 -4.11 10.91
C VAL A 98 14.42 -4.81 11.28
N PRO A 99 14.66 -6.08 10.94
CA PRO A 99 15.96 -6.71 11.24
C PRO A 99 17.13 -5.97 10.61
N GLY A 100 16.96 -5.42 9.40
CA GLY A 100 17.96 -4.60 8.72
C GLY A 100 18.07 -3.15 9.24
N ILE A 101 17.32 -2.78 10.28
CA ILE A 101 17.42 -1.49 11.00
C ILE A 101 18.09 -1.68 12.36
N PHE A 102 17.76 -2.76 13.08
CA PHE A 102 18.24 -3.01 14.44
C PHE A 102 19.39 -4.03 14.53
N GLY A 103 19.69 -4.75 13.44
CA GLY A 103 20.85 -5.63 13.32
C GLY A 103 22.11 -4.84 12.99
N HIS A 104 22.59 -4.05 13.96
CA HIS A 104 23.97 -3.56 14.04
C HIS A 104 24.66 -4.23 15.22
#